data_AF-A0A843DGY2-F1
#
_entry.id   AF-A0A843DGY2-F1
#
_cell.length_a   1.000
_cell.length_b   1.000
_cell.length_c   1.000
_cell.angle_alpha   90.00
_cell.angle_beta   90.00
_cell.angle_gamma   90.00
#
_symmetry.space_group_name_H-M   'P 1'
#
loop_
_entity.id
_entity.type
_entity.pdbx_description
1 polymer ?
#
loop_
_entity_poly.entity_id
_entity_poly.type
_entity_poly.pdbx_seq_one_letter_code
_entity_poly.pdbx_strand_id
1 'polypeptide(L)'
;LLIYALIRGDALAGFSAGTWAALFGLAFIATIGGQFLFNLLLKRVSATAVTMSILGEPVGTCILAYLIFGDVVSLQQFAGICLILIGLSTYFLWPVLKEKRSE
;
A
#
# COMPACT_ATOMS: atom_id res chain seq x y z
N LEU A 1 -1.97 7.32 21.55
CA LEU A 1 -3.14 7.99 20.94
C LEU A 1 -4.24 8.25 21.96
N LEU A 2 -4.73 7.24 22.70
CA LEU A 2 -5.83 7.40 23.67
C LEU A 2 -5.53 8.42 24.78
N ILE A 3 -4.33 8.36 25.37
CA ILE A 3 -3.88 9.33 26.40
C ILE A 3 -3.71 10.75 25.82
N TYR A 4 -3.29 10.86 24.55
CA TYR A 4 -3.09 12.14 23.87
C TYR A 4 -4.41 12.84 23.53
N ALA A 5 -5.42 12.06 23.10
CA ALA A 5 -6.77 12.56 22.82
C ALA A 5 -7.51 13.00 24.09
N LEU A 6 -7.32 12.28 25.20
CA LEU A 6 -7.84 12.65 26.52
C LEU A 6 -7.27 13.98 27.03
N ILE A 7 -5.97 14.25 26.78
CA ILE A 7 -5.31 15.51 27.16
C ILE A 7 -5.79 16.68 26.29
N ARG A 8 -6.14 16.45 25.02
CA ARG A 8 -6.68 17.48 24.11
C ARG A 8 -8.16 17.78 24.29
N GLY A 9 -8.91 16.94 25.01
CA GLY A 9 -10.37 17.09 25.15
C GLY A 9 -11.13 16.83 23.85
N ASP A 10 -10.52 16.12 22.89
CA ASP A 10 -11.18 15.74 21.65
C ASP A 10 -12.30 14.75 21.96
N ALA A 11 -13.49 14.98 21.38
CA ALA A 11 -14.67 14.15 21.59
C ALA A 11 -14.40 12.72 21.07
N LEU A 12 -14.01 11.82 21.98
CA LEU A 12 -13.82 10.39 21.71
C LEU A 12 -15.15 9.69 21.37
N ALA A 13 -16.28 10.33 21.67
CA ALA A 13 -17.62 9.91 21.32
C ALA A 13 -18.45 11.15 20.92
N GLY A 14 -19.22 11.04 19.83
CA GLY A 14 -19.97 12.16 19.22
C GLY A 14 -19.86 12.25 17.69
N PHE A 15 -19.06 11.39 17.06
CA PHE A 15 -18.98 11.31 15.61
C PHE A 15 -20.30 10.83 14.99
N SER A 16 -20.65 11.38 13.82
CA SER A 16 -21.85 10.99 13.07
C SER A 16 -21.86 9.48 12.77
N ALA A 17 -23.06 8.90 12.62
CA ALA A 17 -23.21 7.47 12.28
C ALA A 17 -22.43 7.07 11.02
N GLY A 18 -22.27 7.99 10.06
CA GLY A 18 -21.48 7.77 8.85
C GLY A 18 -19.97 7.63 9.11
N THR A 19 -19.42 8.40 10.05
CA THR A 19 -18.00 8.30 10.44
C THR A 19 -17.73 6.97 11.15
N TRP A 20 -18.64 6.51 12.00
CA TRP A 20 -18.54 5.20 12.65
C TRP A 20 -18.60 4.06 11.64
N ALA A 21 -19.50 4.13 10.66
CA ALA A 21 -19.58 3.15 9.58
C ALA A 21 -18.28 3.11 8.74
N ALA A 22 -17.70 4.27 8.43
CA ALA A 22 -16.43 4.35 7.69
C ALA A 22 -15.25 3.77 8.49
N LEU A 23 -15.16 4.05 9.79
CA LEU A 23 -14.14 3.47 10.67
C LEU A 23 -14.28 1.94 10.78
N PHE A 24 -15.51 1.46 10.90
CA PHE A 24 -15.78 0.03 10.93
C PHE A 24 -15.42 -0.64 9.60
N GLY A 25 -15.78 -0.02 8.47
CA GLY A 25 -15.41 -0.48 7.14
C GLY A 25 -13.90 -0.52 6.94
N LEU A 26 -13.17 0.51 7.38
CA LEU A 26 -11.72 0.54 7.32
C LEU A 26 -11.10 -0.59 8.17
N ALA A 27 -11.55 -0.76 9.41
CA ALA A 27 -11.02 -1.80 10.29
C ALA A 27 -11.31 -3.21 9.76
N PHE A 28 -12.51 -3.47 9.24
CA PHE A 28 -12.91 -4.80 8.83
C PHE A 28 -12.44 -5.13 7.40
N ILE A 29 -12.63 -4.23 6.45
CA ILE A 29 -12.31 -4.48 5.04
C ILE A 29 -10.83 -4.19 4.78
N ALA A 30 -10.36 -2.99 5.10
CA ALA A 30 -8.98 -2.61 4.76
C ALA A 30 -7.96 -3.35 5.65
N THR A 31 -8.18 -3.41 6.97
CA THR A 31 -7.22 -4.07 7.87
C THR A 31 -7.38 -5.59 7.90
N ILE A 32 -8.53 -6.12 8.33
CA ILE A 32 -8.70 -7.58 8.46
C ILE A 32 -8.67 -8.25 7.07
N GLY A 33 -9.37 -7.68 6.09
CA GLY A 33 -9.34 -8.17 4.72
C GLY A 33 -7.94 -8.14 4.09
N GLY A 34 -7.20 -7.04 4.28
CA GLY A 34 -5.81 -6.92 3.84
C GLY A 34 -4.90 -8.00 4.44
N GLN A 35 -4.91 -8.13 5.77
CA GLN A 35 -4.10 -9.15 6.48
C GLN A 35 -4.47 -10.58 6.07
N PHE A 36 -5.76 -10.86 5.86
CA PHE A 36 -6.23 -12.17 5.41
C PHE A 36 -5.71 -12.49 4.00
N LEU A 37 -5.78 -11.52 3.08
CA LEU A 37 -5.25 -11.67 1.73
C LEU A 37 -3.73 -11.89 1.75
N PHE A 38 -2.99 -11.14 2.56
CA PHE A 38 -1.55 -11.36 2.75
C PHE A 38 -1.24 -12.77 3.23
N ASN A 39 -2.00 -13.28 4.19
CA ASN A 39 -1.83 -14.64 4.69
C ASN A 39 -2.10 -15.69 3.59
N LEU A 40 -3.14 -15.49 2.79
CA LEU A 40 -3.45 -16.36 1.65
C LEU A 40 -2.36 -16.34 0.59
N LEU A 41 -1.80 -15.16 0.29
CA LEU A 41 -0.71 -14.97 -0.65
C LEU A 41 0.56 -15.69 -0.19
N LEU A 42 0.93 -15.56 1.09
CA LEU A 42 2.10 -16.27 1.65
C LEU A 42 1.95 -17.80 1.61
N LYS A 43 0.72 -18.32 1.63
CA LYS A 43 0.48 -19.76 1.50
C LYS A 43 0.73 -20.28 0.07
N ARG A 44 0.60 -19.43 -0.96
CA ARG A 44 0.72 -19.83 -2.38
C ARG A 44 1.92 -19.24 -3.12
N VAL A 45 2.56 -18.23 -2.56
CA VAL A 45 3.63 -17.44 -3.18
C VAL A 45 4.76 -17.25 -2.16
N SER A 46 6.01 -17.25 -2.63
CA SER A 46 7.16 -17.03 -1.75
C SER A 46 7.09 -15.64 -1.09
N ALA A 47 7.59 -15.54 0.14
CA ALA A 47 7.62 -14.28 0.89
C ALA A 47 8.26 -13.14 0.06
N THR A 48 9.32 -13.43 -0.68
CA THR A 48 10.00 -12.47 -1.56
C THR A 48 9.09 -11.87 -2.62
N ALA A 49 8.29 -12.68 -3.31
CA ALA A 49 7.39 -12.19 -4.35
C ALA A 49 6.20 -11.39 -3.76
N VAL A 50 5.74 -11.75 -2.56
CA VAL A 50 4.75 -10.94 -1.83
C VAL A 50 5.35 -9.58 -1.47
N THR A 51 6.56 -9.51 -0.90
CA THR A 51 7.21 -8.24 -0.55
C THR A 51 7.44 -7.35 -1.77
N MET A 52 7.87 -7.92 -2.89
CA MET A 52 8.01 -7.19 -4.14
C MET A 52 6.68 -6.63 -4.65
N SER A 53 5.56 -7.33 -4.43
CA SER A 53 4.24 -6.84 -4.82
C SER A 53 3.76 -5.67 -3.95
N ILE A 54 4.09 -5.66 -2.65
CA ILE A 54 3.77 -4.56 -1.72
C ILE A 54 4.44 -3.25 -2.16
N LEU A 55 5.64 -3.31 -2.75
CA LEU A 55 6.30 -2.13 -3.32
C LEU A 55 5.49 -1.48 -4.45
N GLY A 56 4.53 -2.18 -5.06
CA GLY A 56 3.58 -1.60 -6.02
C GLY A 56 2.53 -0.69 -5.38
N GLU A 57 2.19 -0.91 -4.11
CA GLU A 57 1.19 -0.12 -3.38
C GLU A 57 1.51 1.39 -3.31
N PRO A 58 2.72 1.83 -2.92
CA PRO A 58 3.06 3.25 -2.93
C PRO A 58 3.02 3.86 -4.34
N VAL A 59 3.40 3.11 -5.37
CA VAL A 59 3.31 3.58 -6.77
C VAL A 59 1.85 3.79 -7.16
N GLY A 60 0.99 2.80 -6.89
CA GLY A 60 -0.45 2.91 -7.13
C GLY A 60 -1.09 4.05 -6.32
N THR A 61 -0.69 4.22 -5.06
CA THR A 61 -1.18 5.28 -4.19
C THR A 61 -0.81 6.66 -4.72
N CYS A 62 0.41 6.86 -5.23
CA CYS A 62 0.81 8.13 -5.84
C CYS A 62 0.02 8.44 -7.11
N ILE A 63 -0.20 7.44 -7.98
CA ILE A 63 -1.03 7.60 -9.19
C ILE A 63 -2.47 7.95 -8.80
N LEU A 64 -3.03 7.26 -7.80
CA LEU A 64 -4.39 7.48 -7.34
C LEU A 64 -4.54 8.83 -6.63
N ALA A 65 -3.54 9.27 -5.87
CA ALA A 65 -3.50 10.58 -5.26
C ALA A 65 -3.50 11.69 -6.33
N TYR A 66 -2.70 11.55 -7.38
CA TYR A 66 -2.72 12.47 -8.52
C TYR A 66 -4.10 12.53 -9.19
N LEU A 67 -4.76 11.37 -9.36
CA LEU A 67 -6.08 11.31 -10.01
C LEU A 67 -7.23 11.86 -9.15
N ILE A 68 -7.25 11.52 -7.85
CA ILE A 68 -8.36 11.86 -6.93
C ILE A 68 -8.20 13.26 -6.34
N PHE A 69 -6.99 13.60 -5.88
CA PHE A 69 -6.73 14.87 -5.20
C PHE A 69 -6.22 15.96 -6.15
N GLY A 70 -5.77 15.60 -7.36
CA GLY A 70 -5.18 16.57 -8.30
C GLY A 70 -3.85 17.16 -7.81
N ASP A 71 -3.28 16.61 -6.74
CA ASP A 71 -2.03 17.09 -6.16
C ASP A 71 -0.87 16.84 -7.11
N VAL A 72 -0.09 17.91 -7.35
CA VAL A 72 1.14 17.84 -8.14
C VAL A 72 2.17 16.97 -7.41
N VAL A 73 2.47 15.82 -8.01
CA VAL A 73 3.48 14.87 -7.51
C VAL A 73 4.81 15.60 -7.36
N SER A 74 5.38 15.61 -6.16
CA SER A 74 6.65 16.29 -5.91
C SER A 74 7.79 15.58 -6.64
N LEU A 75 8.88 16.31 -6.95
CA LEU A 75 10.05 15.75 -7.62
C LEU A 75 10.64 14.55 -6.84
N GLN A 76 10.55 14.57 -5.51
CA GLN A 76 10.97 13.47 -4.64
C GLN A 76 10.06 12.24 -4.75
N GLN A 77 8.74 12.44 -4.82
CA GLN A 77 7.80 11.33 -5.04
C GLN A 77 8.02 10.68 -6.41
N PHE A 78 8.24 11.49 -7.44
CA PHE A 78 8.55 10.99 -8.78
C PHE A 78 9.85 10.15 -8.79
N ALA A 79 10.92 10.66 -8.15
CA ALA A 79 12.18 9.92 -8.03
C ALA A 79 11.99 8.58 -7.29
N GLY A 80 11.18 8.57 -6.22
CA GLY A 80 10.84 7.35 -5.49
C GLY A 80 10.09 6.33 -6.36
N ILE A 81 9.09 6.76 -7.13
CA ILE A 81 8.33 5.90 -8.06
C ILE A 81 9.26 5.32 -9.12
N CYS A 82 10.12 6.13 -9.74
CA CYS A 82 11.09 5.66 -10.71
C CYS A 82 12.04 4.61 -10.11
N LEU A 83 12.55 4.84 -8.89
CA LEU A 83 13.42 3.89 -8.20
C LEU A 83 12.72 2.55 -7.97
N ILE A 84 11.47 2.57 -7.51
CA ILE A 84 10.66 1.37 -7.28
C ILE A 84 10.42 0.62 -8.60
N LEU A 85 10.04 1.33 -9.67
CA LEU A 85 9.79 0.72 -10.98
C LEU A 85 11.05 0.06 -11.55
N ILE A 86 12.23 0.67 -11.37
CA ILE A 86 13.52 0.08 -11.77
C ILE A 86 13.81 -1.19 -10.95
N GLY A 87 13.63 -1.14 -9.62
CA GLY A 87 13.83 -2.29 -8.75
C GLY A 87 12.89 -3.46 -9.08
N LEU A 88 11.62 -3.16 -9.35
CA LEU A 88 10.63 -4.16 -9.74
C LEU A 88 10.94 -4.76 -11.12
N SER A 89 11.31 -3.90 -12.08
CA SER A 89 11.68 -4.30 -13.43
C SER A 89 12.90 -5.22 -13.40
N THR A 90 13.95 -4.87 -12.65
CA THR A 90 15.14 -5.73 -12.54
C THR A 90 14.82 -7.08 -11.90
N TYR A 91 14.00 -7.13 -10.84
CA TYR A 91 13.58 -8.39 -10.22
C TYR A 91 12.79 -9.29 -11.18
N PHE A 92 11.85 -8.73 -11.95
CA PHE A 92 11.04 -9.50 -12.90
C PHE A 92 11.77 -9.84 -14.21
N LEU A 93 12.62 -8.96 -14.73
CA LEU A 93 13.37 -9.17 -15.98
C LEU A 93 14.59 -10.07 -15.79
N TRP A 94 15.21 -10.11 -14.62
CA TRP A 94 16.39 -10.95 -14.36
C TRP A 94 16.17 -12.45 -14.64
N PRO A 95 15.07 -13.10 -14.17
CA PRO A 95 14.80 -14.49 -14.54
C PRO A 95 14.51 -14.65 -16.04
N VAL A 96 13.81 -13.70 -16.68
CA VAL A 96 13.48 -13.74 -18.12
C VAL A 96 14.72 -13.63 -19.01
N LEU A 97 15.67 -12.75 -18.66
CA LEU A 97 16.93 -12.57 -19.40
C LEU A 97 17.87 -13.76 -19.22
N LYS A 98 17.80 -14.47 -18.09
CA LYS A 98 18.58 -15.68 -17.85
C LYS A 98 18.11 -16.83 -18.75
N GLU A 99 16.80 -16.98 -18.92
CA GLU A 99 16.21 -18.02 -19.77
C GLU A 99 16.52 -17.80 -21.25
N LYS A 100 16.48 -16.54 -21.72
CA LYS A 100 16.87 -16.17 -23.10
C LYS A 100 18.35 -16.33 -23.45
N ARG A 101 19.22 -16.56 -22.46
CA ARG A 101 20.67 -16.73 -22.66
C ARG A 101 21.10 -18.20 -22.61
N SER A 102 20.19 -19.09 -22.23
CA SER A 102 20.38 -20.54 -22.21
C SER A 102 19.85 -21.26 -23.46
N GLU A 103 19.23 -20.53 -24.38
CA GLU A 103 18.95 -20.95 -25.77
C GLU A 103 20.00 -20.38 -26.72
#